data_AF-A0A165INQ1-F1
#
_entry.id   AF-A0A165INQ1-F1
#
_cell.length_a   1.000
_cell.length_b   1.000
_cell.length_c   1.000
_cell.angle_alpha   90.00
_cell.angle_beta   90.00
_cell.angle_gamma   90.00
#
_symmetry.space_group_name_H-M   'P 1'
#
loop_
_entity.id
_entity.type
_entity.pdbx_description
1 polymer ?
#
loop_
_entity_poly.entity_id
_entity_poly.type
_entity_poly.pdbx_seq_one_letter_code
_entity_poly.pdbx_strand_id
1 'polypeptide(L)'
;MPVYLLHGFRWPRASIRIHIILQNLDDAAAEWTIAPGSSESIIGSFHNLYPETMASLPHLRLVEQHDEKDLTTNAVTQPYVFVADKVHTCNLSCDVAEVMGEGVPPEQWGALVELRDQLAPKEKVGWFVVYNGDEERSMTVDDDENDENDEGTKSRRALRKWLGAGGGK
;
A
#
# COMPACT_ATOMS: atom_id res chain seq x y z
N MET A 1 -5.42 -9.18 -9.66
CA MET A 1 -5.57 -9.88 -8.36
C MET A 1 -4.46 -10.91 -8.20
N PRO A 2 -3.23 -10.48 -7.89
CA PRO A 2 -2.12 -11.38 -7.64
C PRO A 2 -2.33 -12.21 -6.37
N VAL A 3 -1.77 -13.41 -6.39
CA VAL A 3 -1.38 -14.13 -5.18
C VAL A 3 0.14 -14.02 -5.10
N TYR A 4 0.67 -13.70 -3.95
CA TYR A 4 2.11 -13.67 -3.72
C TYR A 4 2.55 -14.89 -2.91
N LEU A 5 3.67 -15.49 -3.30
CA LEU A 5 4.50 -16.29 -2.42
C LEU A 5 5.63 -15.39 -1.94
N LEU A 6 5.65 -15.07 -0.65
CA LEU A 6 6.61 -14.13 -0.09
C LEU A 6 7.38 -14.73 1.08
N HIS A 7 8.60 -14.24 1.28
CA HIS A 7 9.39 -14.42 2.49
C HIS A 7 9.34 -13.12 3.29
N GLY A 8 9.08 -13.21 4.60
CA GLY A 8 8.80 -12.03 5.41
C GLY A 8 8.38 -12.36 6.83
N PHE A 9 7.81 -11.37 7.51
CA PHE A 9 7.12 -11.55 8.78
C PHE A 9 5.88 -10.66 8.85
N ARG A 10 4.97 -10.97 9.77
CA ARG A 10 3.78 -10.14 10.02
C ARG A 10 4.14 -9.00 10.95
N TRP A 11 3.72 -7.79 10.63
CA TRP A 11 3.84 -6.64 11.49
C TRP A 11 2.45 -6.18 11.94
N PRO A 12 2.10 -6.37 13.22
CA PRO A 12 0.76 -6.06 13.71
C PRO A 12 0.41 -4.58 13.56
N ARG A 13 -0.85 -4.29 13.18
CA ARG A 13 -1.33 -2.91 12.94
C ARG A 13 -1.11 -1.97 14.13
N ALA A 14 -1.26 -2.49 15.35
CA ALA A 14 -0.99 -1.71 16.56
C ALA A 14 0.49 -1.26 16.65
N SER A 15 1.43 -2.12 16.27
CA SER A 15 2.86 -1.79 16.25
C SER A 15 3.19 -0.79 15.14
N ILE A 16 2.54 -0.91 13.97
CA ILE A 16 2.68 0.06 12.87
C ILE A 16 2.27 1.46 13.32
N ARG A 17 1.09 1.59 13.96
CA ARG A 17 0.61 2.87 14.49
C ARG A 17 1.60 3.48 15.48
N ILE A 18 2.16 2.67 16.38
CA ILE A 18 3.18 3.13 17.34
C ILE A 18 4.43 3.62 16.60
N HIS A 19 4.89 2.90 15.58
CA HIS A 19 6.05 3.29 14.78
C HIS A 19 5.85 4.62 14.07
N ILE A 20 4.71 4.81 13.40
CA ILE A 20 4.33 6.06 12.74
C ILE A 20 4.39 7.23 13.73
N ILE A 21 3.81 7.07 14.93
CA ILE A 21 3.81 8.10 15.97
C ILE A 21 5.22 8.38 16.48
N LEU A 22 6.00 7.35 16.81
CA LEU A 22 7.35 7.52 17.38
C LEU A 22 8.33 8.15 16.39
N GLN A 23 8.16 7.89 15.10
CA GLN A 23 9.02 8.41 14.04
C GLN A 23 8.48 9.68 13.37
N ASN A 24 7.32 10.19 13.81
CA ASN A 24 6.64 11.36 13.24
C ASN A 24 6.48 11.26 11.71
N LEU A 25 5.91 10.14 11.24
CA LEU A 25 5.70 9.89 9.80
C LEU A 25 4.37 10.49 9.34
N ASP A 26 4.38 11.78 9.00
CA ASP A 26 3.16 12.52 8.61
C ASP A 26 2.50 11.98 7.32
N ASP A 27 3.30 11.42 6.41
CA ASP A 27 2.84 10.84 5.13
C ASP A 27 2.40 9.36 5.25
N ALA A 28 2.44 8.79 6.46
CA ALA A 28 2.09 7.41 6.72
C ALA A 28 0.74 7.27 7.43
N ALA A 29 -0.16 6.49 6.85
CA ALA A 29 -1.38 6.03 7.50
C ALA A 29 -1.27 4.53 7.80
N ALA A 30 -1.50 4.15 9.05
CA ALA A 30 -1.42 2.75 9.43
C ALA A 30 -2.43 1.92 8.66
N GLU A 31 -3.63 2.44 8.36
CA GLU A 31 -4.76 1.85 7.64
C GLU A 31 -4.49 1.63 6.15
N TRP A 32 -3.56 2.40 5.58
CA TRP A 32 -3.25 2.46 4.15
C TRP A 32 -1.77 2.17 3.91
N THR A 33 -1.20 1.18 4.62
CA THR A 33 0.25 0.90 4.60
C THR A 33 0.81 0.61 3.22
N ILE A 34 0.00 0.04 2.31
CA ILE A 34 0.41 -0.29 0.94
C ILE A 34 0.27 0.88 -0.04
N ALA A 35 -0.35 2.00 0.36
CA ALA A 35 -0.40 3.19 -0.47
C ALA A 35 1.03 3.73 -0.69
N PRO A 36 1.39 4.20 -1.90
CA PRO A 36 2.77 4.56 -2.23
C PRO A 36 3.43 5.51 -1.22
N GLY A 37 2.75 6.61 -0.84
CA GLY A 37 3.28 7.57 0.13
C GLY A 37 3.51 6.98 1.53
N SER A 38 2.59 6.14 2.01
CA SER A 38 2.74 5.47 3.31
C SER A 38 3.83 4.39 3.28
N SER A 39 3.90 3.61 2.21
CA SER A 39 4.97 2.61 2.02
C SER A 39 6.34 3.26 1.97
N GLU A 40 6.52 4.32 1.18
CA GLU A 40 7.79 5.04 1.07
C GLU A 40 8.19 5.69 2.39
N SER A 41 7.25 6.35 3.08
CA SER A 41 7.52 6.98 4.38
C SER A 41 7.94 5.96 5.43
N ILE A 42 7.23 4.83 5.52
CA ILE A 42 7.55 3.74 6.45
C ILE A 42 8.90 3.10 6.11
N ILE A 43 9.14 2.69 4.87
CA ILE A 43 10.40 2.06 4.48
C ILE A 43 11.58 3.03 4.60
N GLY A 44 11.38 4.31 4.24
CA GLY A 44 12.36 5.37 4.43
C GLY A 44 12.77 5.54 5.89
N SER A 45 11.83 5.42 6.82
CA SER A 45 12.14 5.42 8.25
C SER A 45 13.03 4.23 8.67
N PHE A 46 12.89 3.06 8.05
CA PHE A 46 13.75 1.91 8.34
C PHE A 46 15.18 2.16 7.88
N HIS A 47 15.38 2.79 6.72
CA HIS A 47 16.72 3.18 6.25
C HIS A 47 17.41 4.16 7.20
N ASN A 48 16.64 5.03 7.87
CA ASN A 48 17.18 5.97 8.85
C ASN A 48 17.52 5.29 10.19
N LEU A 49 16.67 4.37 10.66
CA LEU A 49 16.83 3.72 11.96
C LEU A 49 17.82 2.55 11.95
N TYR A 50 17.84 1.79 10.86
CA TYR A 50 18.55 0.52 10.73
C TYR A 50 19.36 0.46 9.43
N PRO A 51 20.28 1.41 9.16
CA PRO A 51 20.96 1.52 7.86
C PRO A 51 21.75 0.26 7.49
N GLU A 52 22.45 -0.35 8.46
CA GLU A 52 23.23 -1.58 8.23
C GLU A 52 22.31 -2.76 7.90
N THR A 53 21.23 -2.96 8.67
CA THR A 53 20.22 -4.00 8.42
C THR A 53 19.57 -3.81 7.04
N MET A 54 19.26 -2.56 6.67
CA MET A 54 18.61 -2.25 5.40
C MET A 54 19.56 -2.39 4.19
N ALA A 55 20.87 -2.32 4.38
CA ALA A 55 21.84 -2.57 3.30
C ALA A 55 21.72 -4.00 2.75
N SER A 56 21.36 -4.97 3.61
CA SER A 56 21.12 -6.36 3.23
C SER A 56 19.67 -6.65 2.80
N LEU A 57 18.78 -5.64 2.77
CA LEU A 57 17.36 -5.75 2.42
C LEU A 57 16.94 -4.80 1.28
N PRO A 58 17.62 -4.81 0.11
CA PRO A 58 17.40 -3.82 -0.97
C PRO A 58 16.02 -3.92 -1.66
N HIS A 59 15.29 -5.01 -1.44
CA HIS A 59 13.99 -5.28 -2.07
C HIS A 59 12.86 -5.37 -1.04
N LEU A 60 13.07 -4.81 0.16
CA LEU A 60 12.06 -4.81 1.20
C LEU A 60 10.80 -4.07 0.73
N ARG A 61 9.64 -4.71 0.90
CA ARG A 61 8.34 -4.12 0.58
C ARG A 61 7.27 -4.51 1.59
N LEU A 62 6.25 -3.67 1.68
CA LEU A 62 5.04 -3.96 2.43
C LEU A 62 4.03 -4.67 1.53
N VAL A 63 3.41 -5.73 2.03
CA VAL A 63 2.35 -6.47 1.33
C VAL A 63 1.20 -6.72 2.31
N GLU A 64 -0.02 -6.43 1.90
CA GLU A 64 -1.22 -6.71 2.71
C GLU A 64 -2.09 -7.76 2.01
N GLN A 65 -2.93 -8.44 2.79
CA GLN A 65 -4.00 -9.25 2.22
C GLN A 65 -5.19 -8.34 1.88
N HIS A 66 -5.77 -8.49 0.71
CA HIS A 66 -6.95 -7.69 0.33
C HIS A 66 -7.86 -8.51 -0.58
N ASP A 67 -9.16 -8.40 -0.33
CA ASP A 67 -10.19 -8.96 -1.20
C ASP A 67 -11.23 -7.86 -1.44
N GLU A 68 -11.34 -7.41 -2.69
CA GLU A 68 -12.29 -6.36 -3.11
C GLU A 68 -13.75 -6.76 -2.85
N LYS A 69 -14.02 -8.07 -2.67
CA LYS A 69 -15.36 -8.63 -2.43
C LYS A 69 -15.63 -8.86 -0.95
N ASP A 70 -14.63 -8.67 -0.09
CA ASP A 70 -14.83 -8.70 1.34
C ASP A 70 -15.61 -7.44 1.75
N LEU A 71 -16.85 -7.62 2.18
CA LEU A 71 -17.72 -6.54 2.67
C LEU A 71 -17.86 -6.59 4.20
N THR A 72 -17.03 -7.39 4.88
CA THR A 72 -17.02 -7.42 6.33
C THR A 72 -16.42 -6.13 6.88
N THR A 73 -16.70 -5.82 8.14
CA THR A 73 -16.10 -4.65 8.82
C THR A 73 -14.56 -4.68 8.87
N ASN A 74 -13.94 -5.84 8.65
CA ASN A 74 -12.48 -5.99 8.64
C ASN A 74 -11.88 -5.83 7.23
N ALA A 75 -12.70 -5.76 6.18
CA ALA A 75 -12.24 -5.61 4.80
C ALA A 75 -11.40 -4.34 4.58
N VAL A 76 -11.70 -3.29 5.35
CA VAL A 76 -11.04 -1.98 5.23
C VAL A 76 -9.62 -2.00 5.79
N THR A 77 -9.30 -2.83 6.79
CA THR A 77 -8.01 -2.82 7.48
C THR A 77 -7.67 -4.20 8.03
N GLN A 78 -6.56 -4.76 7.55
CA GLN A 78 -6.12 -6.06 8.04
C GLN A 78 -5.36 -5.93 9.37
N PRO A 79 -5.39 -6.99 10.20
CA PRO A 79 -4.75 -6.96 11.52
C PRO A 79 -3.22 -6.81 11.46
N TYR A 80 -2.59 -7.08 10.31
CA TYR A 80 -1.16 -6.97 10.10
C TYR A 80 -0.86 -6.65 8.63
N VAL A 81 0.35 -6.16 8.37
CA VAL A 81 0.97 -6.12 7.04
C VAL A 81 2.15 -7.09 7.03
N PHE A 82 2.52 -7.62 5.88
CA PHE A 82 3.77 -8.34 5.72
C PHE A 82 4.90 -7.36 5.41
N VAL A 83 6.00 -7.48 6.15
CA VAL A 83 7.29 -6.87 5.81
C VAL A 83 8.09 -7.97 5.11
N ALA A 84 8.27 -7.84 3.81
CA ALA A 84 8.76 -8.90 2.95
C ALA A 84 10.00 -8.49 2.16
N ASP A 85 11.04 -9.32 2.17
CA ASP A 85 12.30 -9.12 1.46
C ASP A 85 12.34 -9.87 0.11
N LYS A 86 11.56 -10.95 -0.02
CA LYS A 86 11.26 -11.60 -1.30
C LYS A 86 9.76 -11.67 -1.52
N VAL A 87 9.32 -11.29 -2.71
CA VAL A 87 7.92 -11.40 -3.14
C VAL A 87 7.88 -11.94 -4.56
N HIS A 88 7.28 -13.10 -4.73
CA HIS A 88 7.06 -13.73 -6.03
C HIS A 88 5.57 -13.69 -6.37
N THR A 89 5.23 -13.10 -7.53
CA THR A 89 3.84 -13.06 -8.02
C THR A 89 3.47 -14.39 -8.67
N CYS A 90 2.52 -15.09 -8.06
CA CYS A 90 1.86 -16.25 -8.63
C CYS A 90 0.69 -15.79 -9.52
N ASN A 91 0.77 -16.11 -10.82
CA ASN A 91 -0.27 -15.80 -11.79
C ASN A 91 -1.48 -16.76 -11.62
N LEU A 92 -1.54 -17.84 -12.41
CA LEU A 92 -2.55 -18.90 -12.24
C LEU A 92 -2.06 -19.98 -11.25
N SER A 93 -0.76 -20.22 -11.23
CA SER A 93 -0.06 -21.14 -10.34
C SER A 93 1.42 -20.76 -10.27
N CYS A 94 2.11 -21.21 -9.24
CA CYS A 94 3.56 -21.13 -9.09
C CYS A 94 4.08 -22.43 -8.47
N ASP A 95 5.28 -22.86 -8.84
CA ASP A 95 5.94 -23.99 -8.19
C ASP A 95 6.57 -23.52 -6.88
N VAL A 96 5.94 -23.90 -5.77
CA VAL A 96 6.38 -23.50 -4.43
C VAL A 96 7.78 -24.05 -4.12
N ALA A 97 8.11 -25.27 -4.57
CA ALA A 97 9.41 -25.88 -4.31
C ALA A 97 10.52 -25.19 -5.10
N GLU A 98 10.24 -24.75 -6.32
CA GLU A 98 11.17 -23.95 -7.13
C GLU A 98 11.47 -22.61 -6.46
N VAL A 99 10.42 -21.83 -6.14
CA VAL A 99 10.57 -20.48 -5.56
C VAL A 99 11.24 -20.54 -4.18
N MET A 100 10.85 -21.48 -3.32
CA MET A 100 11.49 -21.67 -2.02
C MET A 100 12.90 -22.26 -2.15
N GLY A 101 13.17 -23.02 -3.22
CA GLY A 101 14.47 -23.61 -3.53
C GLY A 101 15.54 -22.58 -3.87
N GLU A 102 15.16 -21.40 -4.37
CA GLU A 102 16.08 -20.24 -4.48
C GLU A 102 16.64 -19.80 -3.12
N GLY A 103 15.92 -20.11 -2.04
CA GLY A 103 16.29 -19.79 -0.67
C GLY A 103 16.39 -18.29 -0.40
N VAL A 104 16.95 -17.94 0.75
CA VAL A 104 17.29 -16.56 1.12
C VAL A 104 18.74 -16.58 1.59
N PRO A 105 19.61 -15.68 1.09
CA PRO A 105 21.00 -15.59 1.55
C PRO A 105 21.07 -15.43 3.09
N PRO A 106 22.04 -16.07 3.77
CA PRO A 106 22.12 -16.02 5.24
C PRO A 106 22.19 -14.60 5.82
N GLU A 107 22.87 -13.69 5.12
CA GLU A 107 22.99 -12.28 5.50
C GLU A 107 21.63 -11.57 5.43
N GLN A 108 20.91 -11.72 4.31
CA GLN A 108 19.57 -11.19 4.11
C GLN A 108 18.57 -11.77 5.14
N TRP A 109 18.65 -13.07 5.42
CA TRP A 109 17.84 -13.72 6.45
C TRP A 109 18.13 -13.15 7.85
N GLY A 110 19.41 -12.99 8.20
CA GLY A 110 19.83 -12.42 9.48
C GLY A 110 19.32 -10.99 9.65
N ALA A 111 19.46 -10.16 8.61
CA ALA A 111 18.96 -8.80 8.60
C ALA A 111 17.44 -8.73 8.77
N LEU A 112 16.69 -9.59 8.08
CA LEU A 112 15.23 -9.63 8.23
C LEU A 112 14.81 -10.07 9.64
N VAL A 113 15.53 -11.01 10.24
CA VAL A 113 15.32 -11.44 11.63
C VAL A 113 15.57 -10.31 12.61
N GLU A 114 16.67 -9.55 12.43
CA GLU A 114 16.98 -8.38 13.25
C GLU A 114 15.91 -7.30 13.12
N LEU A 115 15.48 -6.97 11.89
CA LEU A 115 14.41 -6.02 11.66
C LEU A 115 13.09 -6.47 12.31
N ARG A 116 12.75 -7.76 12.21
CA ARG A 116 11.61 -8.36 12.88
C ARG A 116 11.70 -8.22 14.39
N ASP A 117 12.87 -8.42 14.98
CA ASP A 117 13.06 -8.30 16.43
C ASP A 117 12.78 -6.88 16.94
N GLN A 118 13.07 -5.86 16.12
CA GLN A 118 12.74 -4.46 16.44
C GLN A 118 11.25 -4.14 16.26
N LEU A 119 10.64 -4.59 15.15
CA LEU A 119 9.30 -4.17 14.75
C LEU A 119 8.18 -5.06 15.33
N ALA A 120 8.45 -6.35 15.46
CA ALA A 120 7.47 -7.39 15.79
C ALA A 120 8.14 -8.62 16.47
N PRO A 121 8.75 -8.47 17.67
CA PRO A 121 9.59 -9.50 18.29
C PRO A 121 8.89 -10.85 18.56
N LYS A 122 7.56 -10.87 18.59
CA LYS A 122 6.76 -12.09 18.83
C LYS A 122 6.39 -12.83 17.55
N GLU A 123 6.60 -12.23 16.39
CA GLU A 123 6.19 -12.77 15.10
C GLU A 123 7.28 -13.69 14.55
N LYS A 124 6.93 -14.54 13.59
CA LYS A 124 7.90 -15.44 12.94
C LYS A 124 8.31 -14.90 11.58
N VAL A 125 9.59 -15.06 11.24
CA VAL A 125 10.07 -14.95 9.87
C VAL A 125 9.80 -16.27 9.14
N GLY A 126 9.30 -16.20 7.91
CA GLY A 126 9.08 -17.39 7.08
C GLY A 126 8.39 -17.09 5.76
N TRP A 127 7.95 -18.16 5.10
CA TRP A 127 7.26 -18.10 3.82
C TRP A 127 5.73 -18.08 3.99
N PHE A 128 5.06 -17.25 3.19
CA PHE A 128 3.62 -17.05 3.23
C PHE A 128 3.03 -16.97 1.82
N VAL A 129 1.82 -17.49 1.66
CA VAL A 129 0.99 -17.26 0.49
C VAL A 129 -0.03 -16.18 0.84
N VAL A 130 -0.05 -15.08 0.09
CA VAL A 130 -0.86 -13.90 0.38
C VAL A 130 -1.65 -13.50 -0.85
N TYR A 131 -2.98 -13.51 -0.75
CA TYR A 131 -3.84 -12.98 -1.79
C TYR A 131 -3.97 -11.46 -1.63
N ASN A 132 -3.71 -10.72 -2.71
CA ASN A 132 -3.94 -9.27 -2.75
C ASN A 132 -4.77 -8.91 -3.99
N GLY A 133 -6.02 -8.52 -3.78
CA GLY A 133 -6.91 -8.02 -4.83
C GLY A 133 -6.52 -6.64 -5.35
N ASP A 134 -5.81 -5.84 -4.55
CA ASP A 134 -5.54 -4.42 -4.79
C ASP A 134 -4.05 -4.10 -4.50
N GLU A 135 -3.23 -4.07 -5.56
CA GLU A 135 -1.77 -3.90 -5.44
C GLU A 135 -1.35 -2.47 -5.07
N GLU A 136 -2.09 -1.49 -5.59
CA GLU A 136 -1.89 -0.07 -5.32
C GLU A 136 -3.21 0.45 -4.81
N ARG A 137 -3.40 0.36 -3.48
CA ARG A 137 -4.53 0.96 -2.81
C ARG A 137 -4.38 2.48 -2.88
N SER A 138 -4.75 3.04 -4.02
CA SER A 138 -4.78 4.48 -4.25
C SER A 138 -5.83 5.07 -3.32
N MET A 139 -5.50 6.16 -2.64
CA MET A 139 -6.54 7.05 -2.13
C MET A 139 -7.14 7.70 -3.36
N THR A 140 -8.05 7.01 -4.05
CA THR A 140 -9.03 7.73 -4.85
C THR A 140 -9.81 8.53 -3.82
N VAL A 141 -9.49 9.82 -3.71
CA VAL A 141 -10.53 10.77 -3.35
C VAL A 141 -11.55 10.51 -4.44
N ASP A 142 -12.65 9.85 -4.09
CA ASP A 142 -13.77 9.80 -5.00
C ASP A 142 -14.08 11.28 -5.27
N ASP A 143 -13.62 11.80 -6.41
CA ASP A 143 -14.15 13.01 -7.01
C ASP A 143 -15.58 12.72 -7.52
N ASP A 144 -16.36 11.95 -6.75
CA ASP A 144 -17.81 11.88 -6.81
C ASP A 144 -18.38 13.16 -6.19
N GLU A 145 -18.01 14.30 -6.75
CA GLU A 145 -18.98 15.36 -7.00
C GLU A 145 -19.74 15.01 -8.28
N ASN A 146 -20.48 13.89 -8.25
CA ASN A 146 -21.41 13.55 -9.32
C ASN A 146 -22.76 14.19 -9.03
N ASP A 147 -23.04 15.22 -9.83
CA ASP A 147 -24.31 15.53 -10.48
C ASP A 147 -25.25 16.65 -9.96
N GLU A 148 -25.65 17.43 -10.97
CA GLU A 148 -26.83 18.30 -11.12
C GLU A 148 -26.78 19.77 -10.65
N ASN A 149 -26.32 20.64 -11.54
CA ASN A 149 -27.12 21.81 -11.98
C ASN A 149 -26.68 22.33 -13.37
N ASP A 150 -27.19 21.69 -14.43
CA ASP A 150 -27.28 22.27 -15.78
C ASP A 150 -28.38 23.35 -15.84
N GLU A 151 -28.13 24.54 -15.29
CA GLU A 151 -28.96 25.75 -15.53
C GLU A 151 -28.10 27.04 -15.62
N GLY A 152 -26.80 26.95 -15.94
CA GLY A 152 -25.92 28.12 -16.09
C GLY A 152 -25.60 28.53 -17.54
N THR A 153 -25.70 27.58 -18.47
CA THR A 153 -25.22 27.73 -19.85
C THR A 153 -26.32 28.11 -20.85
N LYS A 154 -27.60 27.88 -20.54
CA LYS A 154 -28.73 28.43 -21.32
C LYS A 154 -28.86 29.94 -21.13
N SER A 155 -28.59 30.47 -19.94
CA SER A 155 -28.67 31.91 -19.63
C SER A 155 -27.60 32.73 -20.35
N ARG A 156 -26.37 32.22 -20.48
CA ARG A 156 -25.27 32.90 -21.21
C ARG A 156 -25.45 32.89 -22.73
N ARG A 157 -26.15 31.88 -23.29
CA ARG A 157 -26.44 31.78 -24.73
C ARG A 157 -27.64 32.65 -25.13
N ALA A 158 -28.63 32.80 -24.25
CA ALA A 158 -29.74 33.74 -24.42
C ALA A 158 -29.27 35.21 -24.34
N LEU A 159 -28.38 35.54 -23.40
CA LEU A 159 -27.87 36.91 -23.24
C LEU A 159 -27.00 37.38 -24.42
N ARG A 160 -26.17 36.48 -24.99
CA ARG A 160 -25.37 36.78 -26.20
C ARG A 160 -26.22 36.98 -27.45
N LYS A 161 -27.35 36.29 -27.57
CA LYS A 161 -28.29 36.47 -28.70
C LYS A 161 -29.07 37.78 -28.61
N TRP A 162 -29.32 38.30 -27.41
CA TRP A 162 -29.99 39.60 -27.20
C TRP A 162 -29.05 40.79 -27.42
N LEU A 163 -27.79 40.71 -26.98
CA LEU A 163 -26.80 41.78 -27.14
C LEU A 163 -26.26 41.93 -28.59
N GLY A 164 -26.49 40.94 -29.47
CA GLY A 164 -25.99 40.95 -30.84
C GLY A 164 -26.98 41.43 -31.92
N ALA A 165 -28.23 41.76 -31.57
CA ALA A 165 -29.29 42.06 -32.55
C ALA A 165 -29.77 43.53 -32.55
N GLY A 166 -29.17 44.42 -31.76
CA GLY A 166 -29.59 45.82 -31.65
C GLY A 166 -28.43 46.78 -31.86
N GLY A 167 -28.05 47.05 -33.12
CA GLY A 167 -26.97 47.99 -33.41
C GLY A 167 -26.67 48.21 -34.89
N GLY A 168 -27.68 48.20 -35.76
CA GLY A 168 -27.57 48.77 -37.10
C GLY A 168 -27.85 50.26 -37.05
N LYS A 169 -26.86 51.07 -37.42
CA LYS A 169 -27.09 52.42 -37.95
C LYS A 169 -27.36 52.33 -39.45
#